data_AF-A0A1E7IH51-F1
#
_entry.id   AF-A0A1E7IH51-F1
#
_cell.length_a   1.000
_cell.length_b   1.000
_cell.length_c   1.000
_cell.angle_alpha   90.00
_cell.angle_beta   90.00
_cell.angle_gamma   90.00
#
_symmetry.space_group_name_H-M   'P 1'
#
loop_
_entity.id
_entity.type
_entity.pdbx_description
1 polymer ?
#
loop_
_entity_poly.entity_id
_entity_poly.type
_entity_poly.pdbx_seq_one_letter_code
_entity_poly.pdbx_strand_id
1 'polypeptide(L)'
;MLAEKYFPEDPNTCLIKLRQFGELLAQQMASRVGIYESPAETQFELIRRLEYQGFLPREISELFHELRQSGNTASHSLEGNHYSALSVMKIAWQVGIWFHKTFTDASFKSGPFKPPVSPDTKNQELKYELQRLSKELKEYQVTH
;
A
#
# COMPACT_ATOMS: atom_id res chain seq x y z
N MET A 1 -3.19 -9.98 6.42
CA MET A 1 -3.05 -10.20 4.95
C MET A 1 -1.65 -10.75 4.66
N LEU A 2 -1.44 -11.50 3.57
CA LEU A 2 -0.10 -12.05 3.26
C LEU A 2 0.96 -10.95 3.02
N ALA A 3 0.54 -9.78 2.49
CA ALA A 3 1.40 -8.62 2.30
C ALA A 3 1.98 -8.06 3.63
N GLU A 4 1.16 -8.00 4.69
CA GLU A 4 1.60 -7.55 6.03
C GLU A 4 2.67 -8.47 6.63
N LYS A 5 2.66 -9.76 6.26
CA LYS A 5 3.67 -10.74 6.69
C LYS A 5 5.01 -10.54 5.98
N TYR A 6 4.98 -10.14 4.71
CA TYR A 6 6.21 -9.88 3.94
C TYR A 6 6.76 -8.48 4.15
N PHE A 7 5.94 -7.53 4.59
CA PHE A 7 6.39 -6.15 4.83
C PHE A 7 7.70 -6.06 5.64
N PRO A 8 7.91 -6.86 6.71
CA PRO A 8 9.16 -6.82 7.44
C PRO A 8 10.34 -7.37 6.63
N GLU A 9 10.21 -8.60 6.14
CA GLU A 9 11.33 -9.37 5.59
C GLU A 9 11.64 -9.03 4.13
N ASP A 10 10.61 -8.73 3.34
CA ASP A 10 10.68 -8.49 1.90
C ASP A 10 9.64 -7.44 1.47
N PRO A 11 9.99 -6.13 1.55
CA PRO A 11 9.11 -5.06 1.13
C PRO A 11 8.80 -5.10 -0.38
N ASN A 12 9.64 -5.74 -1.19
CA ASN A 12 9.40 -5.89 -2.63
C ASN A 12 8.25 -6.87 -2.87
N THR A 13 8.33 -8.08 -2.28
CA THR A 13 7.23 -9.05 -2.33
C THR A 13 5.93 -8.46 -1.74
N CYS A 14 6.02 -7.64 -0.69
CA CYS A 14 4.87 -6.90 -0.18
C CYS A 14 4.21 -6.03 -1.28
N LEU A 15 4.99 -5.18 -1.97
CA LEU A 15 4.50 -4.32 -3.06
C LEU A 15 3.88 -5.12 -4.22
N ILE A 16 4.48 -6.24 -4.60
CA ILE A 16 3.94 -7.15 -5.63
C ILE A 16 2.58 -7.71 -5.19
N LYS A 17 2.44 -8.11 -3.93
CA LYS A 17 1.17 -8.63 -3.39
C LYS A 17 0.09 -7.56 -3.31
N LEU A 18 0.45 -6.31 -2.97
CA LEU A 18 -0.48 -5.18 -2.96
C LEU A 18 -1.00 -4.86 -4.36
N ARG A 19 -0.14 -4.98 -5.39
CA ARG A 19 -0.56 -4.86 -6.80
C ARG A 19 -1.56 -5.95 -7.19
N GLN A 20 -1.24 -7.21 -6.89
CA GLN A 20 -2.12 -8.35 -7.18
C GLN A 20 -3.49 -8.21 -6.49
N PHE A 21 -3.50 -7.69 -5.26
CA PHE A 21 -4.73 -7.36 -4.55
C PHE A 21 -5.57 -6.30 -5.30
N GLY A 22 -4.93 -5.21 -5.75
CA GLY A 22 -5.60 -4.18 -6.55
C GLY A 22 -6.13 -4.70 -7.88
N GLU A 23 -5.38 -5.56 -8.58
CA GLU A 23 -5.83 -6.23 -9.81
C GLU A 23 -7.11 -7.03 -9.57
N LEU A 24 -7.09 -7.88 -8.55
CA LEU A 24 -8.23 -8.73 -8.23
C LEU A 24 -9.47 -7.91 -7.85
N LEU A 25 -9.31 -6.84 -7.08
CA LEU A 25 -10.43 -5.96 -6.73
C LEU A 25 -11.05 -5.27 -7.95
N ALA A 26 -10.24 -4.78 -8.89
CA ALA A 26 -10.75 -4.18 -10.12
C ALA A 26 -11.52 -5.21 -10.97
N GLN A 27 -11.01 -6.43 -11.09
CA GLN A 27 -11.70 -7.53 -11.80
C GLN A 27 -13.02 -7.91 -11.11
N GLN A 28 -13.01 -8.01 -9.78
CA GLN A 28 -14.21 -8.28 -8.99
C GLN A 28 -15.26 -7.18 -9.14
N MET A 29 -14.81 -5.92 -9.17
CA MET A 29 -15.69 -4.78 -9.43
C MET A 29 -16.34 -4.88 -10.81
N ALA A 30 -15.54 -5.08 -11.86
CA ALA A 30 -16.04 -5.26 -13.22
C ALA A 30 -17.02 -6.42 -13.33
N SER A 31 -16.76 -7.52 -12.60
CA SER A 31 -17.65 -8.68 -12.56
C SER A 31 -18.99 -8.33 -11.89
N ARG A 32 -18.97 -7.58 -10.78
CA ARG A 32 -20.18 -7.18 -10.05
C ARG A 32 -21.04 -6.18 -10.81
N VAL A 33 -20.43 -5.31 -11.62
CA VAL A 33 -21.17 -4.35 -12.46
C VAL A 33 -21.49 -4.90 -13.86
N GLY A 34 -21.12 -6.14 -14.15
CA GLY A 34 -21.52 -6.86 -15.37
C GLY A 34 -20.72 -6.50 -16.63
N ILE A 35 -19.53 -5.93 -16.50
CA ILE A 35 -18.68 -5.48 -17.63
C ILE A 35 -17.35 -6.24 -17.74
N TYR A 36 -17.19 -7.33 -16.98
CA TYR A 36 -16.00 -8.16 -17.04
C TYR A 36 -16.03 -9.02 -18.32
N GLU A 37 -15.24 -8.60 -19.31
CA GLU A 37 -15.26 -9.19 -20.66
C GLU A 37 -14.17 -10.23 -20.86
N SER A 38 -12.94 -9.96 -20.40
CA SER A 38 -11.80 -10.82 -20.67
C SER A 38 -10.72 -10.72 -19.59
N PRO A 39 -10.11 -11.85 -19.18
CA PRO A 39 -8.93 -11.85 -18.31
C PRO A 39 -7.66 -11.35 -19.01
N ALA A 40 -7.67 -11.18 -20.34
CA ALA A 40 -6.53 -10.69 -21.12
C ALA A 40 -6.44 -9.15 -21.14
N GLU A 41 -7.48 -8.44 -20.70
CA GLU A 41 -7.46 -6.98 -20.56
C GLU A 41 -6.40 -6.56 -19.53
N THR A 42 -5.58 -5.57 -19.88
CA THR A 42 -4.56 -5.11 -18.93
C THR A 42 -5.20 -4.38 -17.76
N GLN A 43 -4.57 -4.41 -16.59
CA GLN A 43 -5.07 -3.68 -15.41
C GLN A 43 -5.26 -2.18 -15.71
N PHE A 44 -4.38 -1.59 -16.53
CA PHE A 44 -4.48 -0.18 -16.89
C PHE A 44 -5.74 0.12 -17.71
N GLU A 45 -6.03 -0.69 -18.73
CA GLU A 45 -7.23 -0.56 -19.56
C GLU A 45 -8.50 -0.76 -18.73
N LEU A 46 -8.50 -1.79 -17.87
CA LEU A 46 -9.62 -2.09 -16.99
C LEU A 46 -9.96 -0.92 -16.06
N ILE A 47 -8.95 -0.34 -15.38
CA ILE A 47 -9.15 0.82 -14.50
C ILE A 47 -9.72 2.00 -15.28
N ARG A 48 -9.13 2.33 -16.45
CA ARG A 48 -9.61 3.42 -17.29
C ARG A 48 -11.04 3.22 -17.78
N ARG A 49 -11.40 2.00 -18.16
CA ARG A 49 -12.74 1.66 -18.62
C ARG A 49 -13.76 1.79 -17.50
N LEU A 50 -13.44 1.29 -16.30
CA LEU A 50 -14.28 1.45 -15.11
C LEU A 50 -14.50 2.93 -14.74
N GLU A 51 -13.46 3.76 -14.86
CA GLU A 51 -13.55 5.20 -14.64
C GLU A 51 -14.40 5.88 -15.72
N TYR A 52 -14.13 5.61 -17.00
CA TYR A 52 -14.85 6.20 -18.12
C TYR A 52 -16.35 5.88 -18.12
N GLN A 53 -16.71 4.67 -17.70
CA GLN A 53 -18.11 4.25 -17.58
C GLN A 53 -18.78 4.74 -16.28
N GLY A 54 -18.06 5.47 -15.42
CA GLY A 54 -18.60 6.08 -14.21
C GLY A 54 -18.76 5.13 -13.02
N PHE A 55 -18.27 3.90 -13.11
CA PHE A 55 -18.31 2.95 -11.99
C PHE A 55 -17.23 3.24 -10.94
N LEU A 56 -16.09 3.76 -11.38
CA LEU A 56 -14.94 4.07 -10.53
C LEU A 56 -14.74 5.60 -10.45
N PRO A 57 -14.96 6.21 -9.27
CA PRO A 57 -14.64 7.63 -9.09
C PRO A 57 -13.16 7.91 -9.35
N ARG A 58 -12.86 9.07 -9.92
CA ARG A 58 -11.50 9.46 -10.32
C ARG A 58 -10.49 9.34 -9.18
N GLU A 59 -10.86 9.79 -7.99
CA GLU A 59 -9.98 9.75 -6.81
C GLU A 59 -9.60 8.30 -6.44
N ILE A 60 -10.51 7.34 -6.65
CA ILE A 60 -10.25 5.92 -6.39
C ILE A 60 -9.47 5.30 -7.56
N SER A 61 -9.75 5.72 -8.80
CA SER A 61 -8.98 5.33 -9.99
C SER A 61 -7.50 5.67 -9.83
N GLU A 62 -7.19 6.87 -9.33
CA GLU A 62 -5.84 7.32 -9.01
C GLU A 62 -5.16 6.39 -7.98
N LEU A 63 -5.87 5.96 -6.93
CA LEU A 63 -5.34 5.00 -5.95
C LEU A 63 -5.05 3.62 -6.57
N PHE A 64 -5.91 3.13 -7.47
CA PHE A 64 -5.64 1.87 -8.20
C PHE A 64 -4.41 2.01 -9.12
N HIS A 65 -4.24 3.15 -9.78
CA HIS A 65 -3.06 3.44 -10.58
C HIS A 65 -1.79 3.52 -9.74
N GLU A 66 -1.84 4.06 -8.52
CA GLU A 66 -0.71 4.07 -7.59
C GLU A 66 -0.30 2.67 -7.16
N LEU A 67 -1.27 1.78 -6.85
CA LEU A 67 -0.97 0.37 -6.55
C LEU A 67 -0.29 -0.33 -7.73
N ARG A 68 -0.81 -0.12 -8.95
CA ARG A 68 -0.25 -0.68 -10.18
C ARG A 68 1.19 -0.22 -10.40
N GLN A 69 1.42 1.10 -10.38
CA GLN A 69 2.72 1.69 -10.65
C GLN A 69 3.74 1.25 -9.60
N SER A 70 3.37 1.28 -8.32
CA SER A 70 4.26 0.91 -7.22
C SER A 70 4.71 -0.56 -7.30
N GLY A 71 3.79 -1.49 -7.57
CA GLY A 71 4.15 -2.90 -7.72
C GLY A 71 4.92 -3.22 -9.01
N ASN A 72 4.67 -2.48 -10.10
CA ASN A 72 5.44 -2.61 -11.33
C ASN A 72 6.88 -2.12 -11.13
N THR A 73 7.06 -0.97 -10.49
CA THR A 73 8.38 -0.46 -10.10
C THR A 73 9.10 -1.47 -9.23
N ALA A 74 8.44 -2.03 -8.20
CA ALA A 74 9.02 -3.04 -7.33
C ALA A 74 9.47 -4.31 -8.08
N SER A 75 8.73 -4.72 -9.10
CA SER A 75 9.09 -5.89 -9.93
C SER A 75 10.34 -5.63 -10.78
N HIS A 76 10.63 -4.37 -11.13
CA HIS A 76 11.81 -3.99 -11.91
C HIS A 76 13.00 -3.58 -11.03
N SER A 77 12.76 -2.97 -9.86
CA SER A 77 13.78 -2.60 -8.90
C SER A 77 13.95 -3.72 -7.86
N LEU A 78 15.09 -4.41 -7.86
CA LEU A 78 15.39 -5.44 -6.85
C LEU A 78 15.47 -4.89 -5.41
N GLU A 79 15.48 -3.57 -5.24
CA GLU A 79 15.45 -2.89 -3.93
C GLU A 79 14.04 -2.39 -3.59
N GLY A 80 13.44 -2.95 -2.54
CA GLY A 80 12.19 -2.45 -1.95
C GLY A 80 12.46 -1.52 -0.78
N ASN A 81 11.82 -0.35 -0.75
CA ASN A 81 11.90 0.59 0.38
C ASN A 81 10.70 0.38 1.33
N HIS A 82 10.95 0.09 2.62
CA HIS A 82 9.89 -0.06 3.62
C HIS A 82 8.97 1.17 3.74
N TYR A 83 9.50 2.38 3.51
CA TYR A 83 8.69 3.61 3.52
C TYR A 83 7.68 3.65 2.37
N SER A 84 8.10 3.28 1.16
CA SER A 84 7.19 3.21 0.01
C SER A 84 6.21 2.06 0.19
N ALA A 85 6.65 0.89 0.64
CA ALA A 85 5.77 -0.25 0.94
C ALA A 85 4.68 0.11 1.97
N LEU A 86 5.03 0.88 3.01
CA LEU A 86 4.06 1.31 4.02
C LEU A 86 3.01 2.27 3.42
N SER A 87 3.46 3.21 2.60
CA SER A 87 2.59 4.17 1.92
C SER A 87 1.62 3.46 0.98
N VAL A 88 2.11 2.51 0.18
CA VAL A 88 1.31 1.71 -0.76
C VAL A 88 0.33 0.78 -0.02
N MET A 89 0.71 0.25 1.13
CA MET A 89 -0.19 -0.56 1.95
C MET A 89 -1.36 0.26 2.52
N LYS A 90 -1.11 1.52 2.90
CA LYS A 90 -2.19 2.45 3.28
C LYS A 90 -3.14 2.72 2.11
N ILE A 91 -2.61 2.87 0.89
CA ILE A 91 -3.44 3.01 -0.32
C ILE A 91 -4.29 1.76 -0.54
N ALA A 92 -3.69 0.57 -0.46
CA ALA A 92 -4.43 -0.69 -0.62
C ALA A 92 -5.55 -0.83 0.41
N TRP A 93 -5.28 -0.41 1.65
CA TRP A 93 -6.28 -0.37 2.71
C TRP A 93 -7.44 0.60 2.40
N GLN A 94 -7.15 1.80 1.87
CA GLN A 94 -8.19 2.75 1.43
C GLN A 94 -9.05 2.18 0.30
N VAL A 95 -8.42 1.57 -0.70
CA VAL A 95 -9.11 0.91 -1.82
C VAL A 95 -10.00 -0.23 -1.32
N GLY A 96 -9.50 -1.05 -0.39
CA GLY A 96 -10.27 -2.15 0.21
C GLY A 96 -11.50 -1.68 0.98
N ILE A 97 -11.37 -0.58 1.75
CA ILE A 97 -12.51 0.01 2.46
C ILE A 97 -13.54 0.54 1.47
N TRP A 98 -13.09 1.30 0.47
CA TRP A 98 -13.99 1.84 -0.54
C TRP A 98 -14.75 0.70 -1.23
N PHE A 99 -14.06 -0.35 -1.66
CA PHE A 99 -14.68 -1.50 -2.30
C PHE A 99 -15.72 -2.17 -1.39
N HIS A 100 -15.39 -2.40 -0.11
CA HIS A 100 -16.31 -3.01 0.84
C HIS A 100 -17.56 -2.15 1.06
N LYS A 101 -17.39 -0.82 1.17
CA LYS A 101 -18.50 0.12 1.33
C LYS A 101 -19.39 0.17 0.10
N THR A 102 -18.81 0.15 -1.09
CA THR A 102 -19.56 0.23 -2.35
C THR A 102 -20.34 -1.05 -2.64
N PHE A 103 -19.76 -2.22 -2.37
CA PHE A 103 -20.32 -3.49 -2.84
C PHE A 103 -20.79 -4.46 -1.73
N THR A 104 -20.65 -4.11 -0.44
CA THR A 104 -21.05 -4.98 0.68
C THR A 104 -21.87 -4.26 1.72
N ASP A 105 -21.32 -3.20 2.34
CA ASP A 105 -22.00 -2.45 3.41
C ASP A 105 -21.62 -0.97 3.39
N ALA A 106 -22.51 -0.13 2.87
CA ALA A 106 -22.32 1.32 2.77
C ALA A 106 -22.14 2.00 4.14
N SER A 107 -22.66 1.38 5.22
CA SER A 107 -22.59 1.91 6.59
C SER A 107 -21.30 1.52 7.33
N PHE A 108 -20.47 0.67 6.72
CA PHE A 108 -19.24 0.19 7.32
C PHE A 108 -18.32 1.34 7.75
N LYS A 109 -17.86 1.26 9.00
CA LYS A 109 -16.90 2.18 9.60
C LYS A 109 -15.60 1.45 9.88
N SER A 110 -14.57 1.77 9.13
CA SER A 110 -13.23 1.28 9.44
C SER A 110 -12.65 1.99 10.66
N GLY A 111 -11.89 1.27 11.48
CA GLY A 111 -10.94 1.88 12.41
C GLY A 111 -9.76 2.52 11.66
N PRO A 112 -8.81 3.20 12.33
CA PRO A 112 -7.64 3.75 11.66
C PRO A 112 -6.75 2.64 11.06
N PHE A 113 -6.03 2.97 9.98
CA PHE A 113 -4.99 2.09 9.45
C PHE A 113 -3.95 1.76 10.53
N LYS A 114 -3.68 0.48 10.74
CA LYS A 114 -2.68 0.00 11.69
C LYS A 114 -1.46 -0.50 10.90
N PRO A 115 -0.33 0.21 10.95
CA PRO A 115 0.86 -0.22 10.24
C PRO A 115 1.40 -1.52 10.84
N PRO A 116 1.86 -2.49 10.03
CA PRO A 116 2.60 -3.63 10.55
C PRO A 116 3.93 -3.15 11.12
N VAL A 117 4.40 -3.86 12.14
CA VAL A 117 5.66 -3.56 12.83
C VAL A 117 6.80 -3.74 11.82
N SER A 118 7.67 -2.74 11.65
CA SER A 118 8.87 -2.91 10.82
C SER A 118 9.85 -3.88 11.52
N PRO A 119 10.75 -4.57 10.80
CA PRO A 119 11.88 -5.23 11.44
C PRO A 119 12.74 -4.13 12.03
N ASP A 120 12.99 -4.22 13.32
CA ASP A 120 13.60 -3.19 14.14
C ASP A 120 15.08 -2.91 13.83
N THR A 121 15.71 -3.53 12.83
CA THR A 121 17.17 -3.50 12.68
C THR A 121 17.73 -2.08 12.45
N LYS A 122 17.16 -1.30 11.52
CA LYS A 122 17.58 0.10 11.30
C LYS A 122 17.10 1.05 12.41
N ASN A 123 15.97 0.74 13.05
CA ASN A 123 15.44 1.55 14.14
C ASN A 123 16.27 1.41 15.42
N GLN A 124 16.89 0.26 15.66
CA GLN A 124 17.76 0.06 16.80
C GLN A 124 19.07 0.84 16.64
N GLU A 125 19.77 0.72 15.51
CA GLU A 125 20.98 1.51 15.24
C GLU A 125 20.71 3.01 15.32
N LEU A 126 19.61 3.48 14.73
CA LEU A 126 19.23 4.89 14.79
C LEU A 126 18.86 5.34 16.21
N LYS A 127 18.19 4.49 17.00
CA LYS A 127 17.92 4.75 18.43
C LYS A 127 19.20 4.78 19.25
N TYR A 128 20.16 3.91 18.98
CA TYR A 128 21.46 3.91 19.64
C TYR A 128 22.24 5.18 19.30
N GLU A 129 22.26 5.59 18.03
CA GLU A 129 22.95 6.81 17.60
C GLU A 129 22.31 8.07 18.23
N LEU A 130 20.98 8.14 18.27
CA LEU A 130 20.25 9.21 18.95
C LEU A 130 20.52 9.23 20.46
N GLN A 131 20.57 8.06 21.10
CA GLN A 131 20.92 7.97 22.52
C GLN A 131 22.35 8.44 22.76
N ARG A 132 23.31 8.03 21.92
CA ARG A 132 24.71 8.47 22.01
C ARG A 132 24.82 9.99 21.89
N LEU A 133 24.25 10.57 20.82
CA LEU A 133 24.26 12.01 20.59
C LEU A 133 23.54 12.79 21.71
N SER A 134 22.44 12.27 22.23
CA SER A 134 21.73 12.91 23.36
C SER A 134 22.55 12.92 24.65
N LYS A 135 23.39 11.90 24.85
CA LYS A 135 24.27 11.79 26.01
C LYS A 135 25.46 12.74 25.88
N GLU A 136 26.11 12.77 24.72
CA GLU A 136 27.20 13.71 24.42
C GLU A 136 26.75 15.17 24.58
N LEU A 137 25.53 15.51 24.13
CA LEU A 137 24.99 16.86 24.25
C LEU A 137 24.71 17.25 25.71
N LYS A 138 24.21 16.32 26.54
CA LYS A 138 24.05 16.53 27.99
C LYS A 138 25.40 16.70 28.69
N GLU A 139 26.39 15.88 28.34
CA GLU A 139 27.74 15.98 28.92
C GLU A 139 28.40 17.32 28.56
N TYR A 140 28.22 17.80 27.32
CA TYR A 140 28.70 19.12 26.90
C TYR A 140 28.03 20.27 27.67
N GLN A 141 26.71 20.20 27.87
CA GLN A 141 25.92 21.20 28.63
C GLN A 141 26.19 21.22 30.13
N VAL A 142 26.78 20.17 30.69
CA VAL A 142 27.15 20.10 32.12
C VAL A 142 28.59 20.58 32.35
N THR A 143 29.41 20.59 31.30
CA THR A 143 30.84 20.94 31.36
C THR A 143 31.11 22.42 31.00
N HIS A 144 30.12 23.12 30.43
CA HIS A 144 30.13 24.56 30.12
C HIS A 144 28.93 25.24 30.77
#